data_AF-A0A7Y3HHZ4-F1
#
_entry.id   AF-A0A7Y3HHZ4-F1
#
_cell.length_a   1.000
_cell.length_b   1.000
_cell.length_c   1.000
_cell.angle_alpha   90.00
_cell.angle_beta   90.00
_cell.angle_gamma   90.00
#
_symmetry.space_group_name_H-M   'P 1'
#
loop_
_entity.id
_entity.type
_entity.pdbx_description
1 polymer ?
#
loop_
_entity_poly.entity_id
_entity_poly.type
_entity_poly.pdbx_seq_one_letter_code
_entity_poly.pdbx_strand_id
1 'polypeptide(L)'
;AEFGRYWIHLAAHRVPWLWRLHAVHHSPNRLYLLNAARFHPLEKILFQLPEVVPFILLGTNIETITLYLTFNSVHGLFQHSNVSLRLGPLNYLFSMTELHRWHHSKNPEESDRNFGNNLIVWDILFGTFYYPKNREVGDIGLLSPSYPKNYLGQLKAPFAKRDISKPAGADCRSKVAGEA
;
A
#
# COMPACT_ATOMS: atom_id res chain seq x y z
N ALA A 1 8.87 -2.15 -13.45
CA ALA A 1 8.41 -1.17 -12.44
C ALA A 1 7.49 -1.84 -11.40
N GLU A 2 6.31 -2.33 -11.77
CA GLU A 2 5.31 -2.86 -10.80
C GLU A 2 5.75 -4.09 -10.00
N PHE A 3 6.51 -5.02 -10.59
CA PHE A 3 6.91 -6.27 -9.92
C PHE A 3 7.76 -6.02 -8.66
N GLY A 4 8.82 -5.22 -8.78
CA GLY A 4 9.67 -4.88 -7.65
C GLY A 4 8.93 -4.04 -6.61
N ARG A 5 8.05 -3.14 -7.07
CA ARG A 5 7.19 -2.32 -6.23
C ARG A 5 6.20 -3.14 -5.40
N TYR A 6 5.66 -4.24 -5.95
CA TYR A 6 4.82 -5.20 -5.24
C TYR A 6 5.61 -5.89 -4.10
N TRP A 7 6.80 -6.41 -4.40
CA TRP A 7 7.60 -7.14 -3.41
C TRP A 7 8.09 -6.29 -2.25
N ILE A 8 8.54 -5.05 -2.50
CA ILE A 8 8.92 -4.16 -1.41
C ILE A 8 7.72 -3.78 -0.54
N HIS A 9 6.53 -3.67 -1.12
CA HIS A 9 5.31 -3.37 -0.39
C HIS A 9 4.87 -4.53 0.51
N LEU A 10 4.87 -5.75 -0.04
CA LEU A 10 4.64 -6.97 0.73
C LEU A 10 5.69 -7.10 1.85
N ALA A 11 6.98 -6.88 1.55
CA ALA A 11 8.03 -6.90 2.56
C ALA A 11 7.83 -5.84 3.64
N ALA A 12 7.31 -4.66 3.28
CA ALA A 12 6.96 -3.61 4.23
C ALA A 12 5.84 -4.01 5.19
N HIS A 13 4.96 -4.93 4.81
CA HIS A 13 3.94 -5.49 5.70
C HIS A 13 4.43 -6.68 6.54
N ARG A 14 5.49 -7.38 6.11
CA ARG A 14 5.95 -8.62 6.75
C ARG A 14 7.21 -8.45 7.61
N VAL A 15 8.08 -7.51 7.26
CA VAL A 15 9.33 -7.26 7.98
C VAL A 15 9.12 -6.13 8.98
N PRO A 16 9.26 -6.37 10.31
CA PRO A 16 8.94 -5.38 11.33
C PRO A 16 9.66 -4.04 11.11
N TRP A 17 10.93 -4.05 10.72
CA TRP A 17 11.67 -2.81 10.50
C TRP A 17 11.12 -1.98 9.33
N LEU A 18 10.77 -2.61 8.20
CA LEU A 18 10.16 -1.93 7.06
C LEU A 18 8.75 -1.42 7.41
N TRP A 19 7.98 -2.22 8.15
CA TRP A 19 6.66 -1.80 8.62
C TRP A 19 6.73 -0.53 9.45
N ARG A 20 7.75 -0.35 10.29
CA ARG A 20 7.88 0.87 11.09
C ARG A 20 7.96 2.13 10.25
N LEU A 21 8.57 2.06 9.05
CA LEU A 21 8.59 3.16 8.09
C LEU A 21 7.21 3.30 7.43
N HIS A 22 6.67 2.21 6.91
CA HIS A 22 5.40 2.17 6.19
C HIS A 22 4.17 2.46 7.06
N ALA A 23 4.25 2.27 8.37
CA ALA A 23 3.23 2.63 9.33
C ALA A 23 2.94 4.15 9.32
N VAL A 24 3.89 4.99 8.88
CA VAL A 24 3.63 6.42 8.66
C VAL A 24 2.53 6.60 7.60
N HIS A 25 2.60 5.82 6.52
CA HIS A 25 1.61 5.79 5.45
C HIS A 25 0.23 5.30 5.93
N HIS A 26 0.21 4.22 6.72
CA HIS A 26 -1.01 3.65 7.30
C HIS A 26 -1.52 4.36 8.57
N SER A 27 -0.83 5.36 9.10
CA SER A 27 -1.26 6.09 10.31
C SER A 27 -2.54 6.93 10.22
N PRO A 28 -3.00 7.41 9.05
CA PRO A 28 -4.27 8.13 8.94
C PRO A 28 -5.47 7.23 9.29
N ASN A 29 -6.42 7.75 10.07
CA ASN A 29 -7.67 7.04 10.38
C ASN A 29 -8.76 7.26 9.32
N ARG A 30 -8.41 7.89 8.20
CA ARG A 30 -9.28 8.17 7.06
C ARG A 30 -8.43 8.32 5.81
N LEU A 31 -8.96 7.88 4.68
CA LEU A 31 -8.37 8.13 3.38
C LEU A 31 -8.92 9.42 2.78
N TYR A 32 -8.02 10.18 2.15
CA TYR A 32 -8.22 11.35 1.31
C TYR A 32 -6.98 11.52 0.41
N LEU A 33 -7.10 12.34 -0.63
CA LEU A 33 -6.14 12.44 -1.73
C LEU A 33 -4.67 12.57 -1.26
N LEU A 34 -4.39 13.43 -0.29
CA LEU A 34 -3.04 13.72 0.17
C LEU A 34 -2.40 12.61 1.02
N ASN A 35 -3.16 11.59 1.44
CA ASN A 35 -2.54 10.44 2.11
C ASN A 35 -1.53 9.71 1.22
N ALA A 36 -1.70 9.78 -0.10
CA ALA A 36 -0.75 9.21 -1.06
C ALA A 36 0.68 9.76 -0.90
N ALA A 37 0.82 11.00 -0.42
CA ALA A 37 2.11 11.67 -0.22
C ALA A 37 2.64 11.56 1.22
N ARG A 38 1.98 10.78 2.08
CA ARG A 38 2.37 10.61 3.49
C ARG A 38 3.22 9.36 3.62
N PHE A 39 4.54 9.54 3.68
CA PHE A 39 5.51 8.48 3.85
C PHE A 39 6.75 9.00 4.56
N HIS A 40 7.53 8.10 5.16
CA HIS A 40 8.86 8.45 5.63
C HIS A 40 9.82 8.65 4.42
N PRO A 41 10.78 9.61 4.43
CA PRO A 41 11.71 9.77 3.30
C PRO A 41 12.48 8.49 2.93
N LEU A 42 12.90 7.70 3.93
CA LEU A 42 13.54 6.40 3.68
C LEU A 42 12.60 5.39 3.01
N GLU A 43 11.31 5.39 3.38
CA GLU A 43 10.30 4.55 2.72
C GLU A 43 10.20 4.91 1.25
N LYS A 44 10.13 6.22 0.93
CA LYS A 44 10.06 6.70 -0.44
C LYS A 44 11.24 6.24 -1.28
N ILE A 45 12.46 6.30 -0.73
CA ILE A 45 13.66 5.79 -1.41
C ILE A 45 13.56 4.28 -1.64
N LEU A 46 13.23 3.52 -0.59
CA LEU A 46 13.13 2.06 -0.67
C LEU A 46 12.08 1.58 -1.67
N PHE A 47 10.93 2.27 -1.73
CA PHE A 47 9.84 1.92 -2.63
C PHE A 47 10.13 2.34 -4.07
N GLN A 48 10.83 3.45 -4.28
CA GLN A 48 11.10 3.99 -5.61
C GLN A 48 12.28 3.32 -6.32
N LEU A 49 13.28 2.81 -5.58
CA LEU A 49 14.41 2.10 -6.18
C LEU A 49 14.00 0.89 -7.06
N PRO A 50 13.22 -0.10 -6.57
CA PRO A 50 12.83 -1.24 -7.40
C PRO A 50 11.87 -0.86 -8.54
N GLU A 51 11.28 0.33 -8.48
CA GLU A 51 10.41 0.89 -9.51
C GLU A 51 11.21 1.52 -10.65
N VAL A 52 12.23 2.34 -10.33
CA VAL A 52 13.00 3.16 -11.27
C VAL A 52 14.26 2.48 -11.80
N VAL A 53 14.98 1.71 -10.98
CA VAL A 53 16.24 1.04 -11.38
C VAL A 53 16.10 0.22 -12.66
N PRO A 54 15.02 -0.58 -12.87
CA PRO A 54 14.84 -1.30 -14.13
C PRO A 54 14.80 -0.39 -15.36
N PHE A 55 14.19 0.80 -15.28
CA PHE A 55 14.17 1.75 -16.39
C PHE A 55 15.57 2.26 -16.73
N ILE A 56 16.36 2.60 -15.70
CA ILE A 56 17.74 3.07 -15.86
C ILE A 56 18.60 1.99 -16.51
N LEU A 57 18.51 0.74 -16.03
CA LEU A 57 19.29 -0.38 -16.56
C LEU A 57 18.93 -0.71 -18.02
N LEU A 58 17.68 -0.48 -18.42
CA LEU A 58 17.23 -0.63 -19.80
C LEU A 58 17.59 0.57 -20.70
N GLY A 59 18.26 1.60 -20.17
CA GLY A 59 18.60 2.81 -20.92
C GLY A 59 17.37 3.62 -21.34
N THR A 60 16.29 3.55 -20.56
CA THR A 60 15.04 4.26 -20.86
C THR A 60 15.27 5.77 -20.80
N ASN A 61 14.73 6.51 -21.76
CA ASN A 61 14.85 7.97 -21.79
C ASN A 61 14.13 8.65 -20.60
N ILE A 62 14.56 9.87 -20.29
CA ILE A 62 14.07 10.60 -19.12
C ILE A 62 12.60 10.99 -19.25
N GLU A 63 12.13 11.24 -20.47
CA GLU A 63 10.74 11.60 -20.75
C GLU A 63 9.79 10.46 -20.38
N THR A 64 10.13 9.21 -20.73
CA THR A 64 9.33 8.02 -20.41
C THR A 64 9.32 7.76 -18.91
N ILE A 65 10.47 7.88 -18.24
CA ILE A 65 10.55 7.75 -16.78
C ILE A 65 9.68 8.82 -16.11
N THR A 66 9.75 10.07 -16.60
CA THR A 66 8.96 11.19 -16.07
C THR A 66 7.46 10.98 -16.25
N LEU A 67 7.03 10.53 -17.44
CA LEU A 67 5.64 10.19 -17.71
C LEU A 67 5.14 9.08 -16.79
N TYR A 68 5.94 8.02 -16.61
CA TYR A 68 5.60 6.93 -15.70
C TYR A 68 5.48 7.41 -14.24
N LEU A 69 6.44 8.20 -13.73
CA LEU A 69 6.38 8.73 -12.36
C LEU A 69 5.21 9.70 -12.17
N THR A 70 4.86 10.46 -13.21
CA THR A 70 3.69 11.35 -13.19
C THR A 70 2.41 10.55 -13.12
N PHE A 71 2.26 9.54 -13.99
CA PHE A 71 1.13 8.61 -13.96
C PHE A 71 1.00 7.95 -12.59
N ASN A 72 2.10 7.41 -12.06
CA ASN A 72 2.13 6.78 -10.74
C ASN A 72 1.68 7.73 -9.63
N SER A 73 2.13 8.98 -9.67
CA SER A 73 1.73 9.99 -8.68
C SER A 73 0.24 10.31 -8.76
N VAL A 74 -0.29 10.52 -9.97
CA VAL A 74 -1.72 10.80 -10.18
C VAL A 74 -2.58 9.60 -9.77
N HIS A 75 -2.21 8.39 -10.21
CA HIS A 75 -2.89 7.15 -9.85
C HIS A 75 -2.91 6.95 -8.33
N GLY A 76 -1.75 7.12 -7.68
CA GLY A 76 -1.62 7.05 -6.22
C GLY A 76 -2.53 8.04 -5.48
N LEU A 77 -2.64 9.29 -5.96
CA LEU A 77 -3.58 10.26 -5.40
C LEU A 77 -5.02 9.73 -5.47
N PHE A 78 -5.45 9.19 -6.62
CA PHE A 78 -6.80 8.63 -6.79
C PHE A 78 -7.05 7.37 -5.95
N GLN A 79 -6.06 6.49 -5.78
CA GLN A 79 -6.17 5.33 -4.89
C GLN A 79 -6.54 5.71 -3.45
N HIS A 80 -6.06 6.86 -2.97
CA HIS A 80 -6.33 7.34 -1.62
C HIS A 80 -7.51 8.30 -1.54
N SER A 81 -8.15 8.63 -2.66
CA SER A 81 -9.24 9.60 -2.68
C SER A 81 -10.44 9.12 -1.84
N ASN A 82 -11.11 10.06 -1.17
CA ASN A 82 -12.29 9.74 -0.36
C ASN A 82 -13.57 9.67 -1.21
N VAL A 83 -13.49 8.99 -2.35
CA VAL A 83 -14.61 8.85 -3.29
C VAL A 83 -15.09 7.40 -3.27
N SER A 84 -16.40 7.21 -3.43
CA SER A 84 -17.01 5.89 -3.59
C SER A 84 -16.93 5.44 -5.05
N LEU A 85 -15.72 5.29 -5.58
CA LEU A 85 -15.50 4.81 -6.95
C LEU A 85 -15.63 3.29 -6.98
N ARG A 86 -16.68 2.77 -7.65
CA ARG A 86 -16.92 1.33 -7.83
C ARG A 86 -16.49 0.88 -9.22
N LEU A 87 -15.36 0.21 -9.33
CA LEU A 87 -14.76 -0.19 -10.60
C LEU A 87 -15.25 -1.54 -11.11
N GLY A 88 -15.92 -2.34 -10.26
CA GLY A 88 -16.49 -3.61 -10.66
C GLY A 88 -15.42 -4.57 -11.23
N PRO A 89 -15.57 -5.10 -12.46
CA PRO A 89 -14.58 -5.98 -13.07
C PRO A 89 -13.18 -5.37 -13.24
N LEU A 90 -13.06 -4.04 -13.31
CA LEU A 90 -11.74 -3.40 -13.45
C LEU A 90 -10.86 -3.56 -12.20
N ASN A 91 -11.42 -3.94 -11.05
CA ASN A 91 -10.66 -4.32 -9.86
C ASN A 91 -9.87 -5.63 -10.02
N TYR A 92 -10.03 -6.37 -11.12
CA TYR A 92 -9.16 -7.51 -11.43
C TYR A 92 -7.94 -7.10 -12.27
N LEU A 93 -7.82 -5.82 -12.63
CA LEU A 93 -6.71 -5.26 -13.40
C LEU A 93 -6.00 -4.15 -12.65
N PHE A 94 -6.75 -3.16 -12.16
CA PHE A 94 -6.20 -1.97 -11.51
C PHE A 94 -6.30 -2.06 -9.99
N SER A 95 -5.21 -1.68 -9.32
CA SER A 95 -5.22 -1.39 -7.90
C SER A 95 -5.75 0.02 -7.70
N MET A 96 -7.02 0.17 -7.30
CA MET A 96 -7.69 1.46 -7.20
C MET A 96 -8.39 1.64 -5.85
N THR A 97 -9.16 2.72 -5.69
CA THR A 97 -9.72 3.18 -4.42
C THR A 97 -10.42 2.10 -3.59
N GLU A 98 -11.21 1.21 -4.20
CA GLU A 98 -11.87 0.10 -3.49
C GLU A 98 -10.86 -0.85 -2.84
N LEU A 99 -9.92 -1.37 -3.65
CA LEU A 99 -8.93 -2.35 -3.20
C LEU A 99 -7.93 -1.75 -2.22
N HIS A 100 -7.49 -0.52 -2.49
CA HIS A 100 -6.54 0.18 -1.66
C HIS A 100 -7.12 0.57 -0.30
N ARG A 101 -8.45 0.78 -0.22
CA ARG A 101 -9.13 0.98 1.07
C ARG A 101 -9.10 -0.27 1.94
N TRP A 102 -9.29 -1.45 1.37
CA TRP A 102 -9.10 -2.73 2.10
C TRP A 102 -7.67 -2.88 2.61
N HIS A 103 -6.70 -2.53 1.76
CA HIS A 103 -5.29 -2.52 2.13
C HIS A 103 -4.99 -1.57 3.30
N HIS A 104 -5.72 -0.47 3.44
CA HIS A 104 -5.60 0.47 4.57
C HIS A 104 -6.43 0.10 5.80
N SER A 105 -7.15 -1.02 5.79
CA SER A 105 -7.95 -1.47 6.93
C SER A 105 -7.12 -1.61 8.20
N LYS A 106 -7.70 -1.21 9.33
CA LYS A 106 -7.11 -1.38 10.65
C LYS A 106 -6.97 -2.86 11.04
N ASN A 107 -7.76 -3.75 10.42
CA ASN A 107 -7.65 -5.20 10.60
C ASN A 107 -6.50 -5.77 9.75
N PRO A 108 -5.44 -6.36 10.34
CA PRO A 108 -4.35 -6.98 9.58
C PRO A 108 -4.77 -8.10 8.62
N GLU A 109 -5.86 -8.83 8.90
CA GLU A 109 -6.36 -9.87 7.99
C GLU A 109 -6.86 -9.29 6.66
N GLU A 110 -7.26 -8.01 6.66
CA GLU A 110 -7.73 -7.27 5.49
C GLU A 110 -6.61 -6.45 4.86
N SER A 111 -5.76 -5.81 5.68
CA SER A 111 -4.72 -4.90 5.19
C SER A 111 -3.42 -5.57 4.73
N ASP A 112 -3.16 -6.82 5.09
CA ASP A 112 -2.04 -7.60 4.54
C ASP A 112 -2.40 -8.22 3.17
N ARG A 113 -3.05 -7.43 2.31
CA ARG A 113 -3.57 -7.78 0.99
C ARG A 113 -3.43 -6.60 0.03
N ASN A 114 -3.64 -6.83 -1.27
CA ASN A 114 -3.69 -5.81 -2.32
C ASN A 114 -2.46 -4.89 -2.36
N PHE A 115 -1.26 -5.47 -2.43
CA PHE A 115 0.03 -4.76 -2.44
C PHE A 115 0.38 -4.10 -3.80
N GLY A 116 -0.36 -4.43 -4.85
CA GLY A 116 -0.21 -3.87 -6.18
C GLY A 116 -0.33 -2.35 -6.18
N ASN A 117 0.60 -1.69 -6.87
CA ASN A 117 0.68 -0.24 -6.87
C ASN A 117 -0.26 0.38 -7.92
N ASN A 118 -0.05 0.13 -9.21
CA ASN A 118 -1.01 0.52 -10.26
C ASN A 118 -1.88 -0.65 -10.69
N LEU A 119 -1.27 -1.84 -10.80
CA LEU A 119 -1.92 -3.07 -11.23
C LEU A 119 -2.05 -4.06 -10.07
N ILE A 120 -3.16 -4.79 -10.04
CA ILE A 120 -3.45 -5.82 -9.02
C ILE A 120 -2.98 -7.23 -9.42
N VAL A 121 -2.49 -7.38 -10.66
CA VAL A 121 -2.13 -8.68 -11.26
C VAL A 121 -1.18 -9.50 -10.39
N TRP A 122 -0.25 -8.85 -9.70
CA TRP A 122 0.71 -9.53 -8.82
C TRP A 122 0.04 -10.10 -7.57
N ASP A 123 -0.95 -9.42 -7.02
CA ASP A 123 -1.74 -9.94 -5.90
C ASP A 123 -2.55 -11.17 -6.27
N ILE A 124 -3.09 -11.20 -7.48
CA ILE A 124 -3.79 -12.37 -8.01
C ILE A 124 -2.81 -13.53 -8.18
N LEU A 125 -1.67 -13.28 -8.82
CA LEU A 125 -0.65 -14.30 -9.09
C LEU A 125 -0.03 -14.88 -7.80
N PHE A 126 0.16 -14.08 -6.77
CA PHE A 126 0.81 -14.49 -5.52
C PHE A 126 -0.16 -14.74 -4.36
N GLY A 127 -1.47 -14.67 -4.61
CA GLY A 127 -2.51 -15.05 -3.63
C GLY A 127 -2.75 -14.03 -2.52
N THR A 128 -2.46 -12.75 -2.75
CA THR A 128 -2.70 -11.64 -1.82
C THR A 128 -3.84 -10.73 -2.24
N PHE A 129 -4.57 -11.07 -3.31
CA PHE A 129 -5.77 -10.35 -3.74
C PHE A 129 -6.90 -10.53 -2.73
N TYR A 130 -7.62 -9.44 -2.44
CA TYR A 130 -8.75 -9.43 -1.52
C TYR A 130 -9.79 -8.40 -1.95
N TYR A 131 -10.99 -8.87 -2.28
CA TYR A 131 -12.09 -8.01 -2.71
C TYR A 131 -13.46 -8.58 -2.29
N PRO A 132 -13.81 -8.51 -1.00
CA PRO A 132 -15.10 -8.99 -0.51
C PRO A 132 -16.23 -8.15 -1.11
N LYS A 133 -17.35 -8.81 -1.43
CA LYS A 133 -18.51 -8.20 -2.11
C LYS A 133 -19.69 -7.91 -1.19
N ASN A 134 -19.71 -8.51 -0.01
CA ASN A 134 -20.84 -8.54 0.90
C ASN A 134 -20.75 -7.51 2.04
N ARG A 135 -19.68 -6.70 2.09
CA ARG A 135 -19.47 -5.69 3.13
C ARG A 135 -18.53 -4.58 2.67
N GLU A 136 -18.53 -3.49 3.42
CA GLU A 136 -17.61 -2.37 3.26
C GLU A 136 -16.47 -2.44 4.29
N VAL A 137 -15.39 -1.69 4.03
CA VAL A 137 -14.24 -1.57 4.94
C VAL A 137 -14.69 -0.88 6.22
N GLY A 138 -14.29 -1.41 7.37
CA GLY A 138 -14.50 -0.77 8.67
C GLY A 138 -13.51 0.35 8.94
N ASP A 139 -12.98 0.39 10.17
CA ASP A 139 -11.98 1.37 10.58
C ASP A 139 -10.70 1.26 9.73
N ILE A 140 -10.13 2.43 9.41
CA ILE A 140 -8.85 2.58 8.73
C ILE A 140 -7.81 3.04 9.74
N GLY A 141 -6.55 2.67 9.51
CA GLY A 141 -5.41 3.21 10.24
C GLY A 141 -4.61 2.16 11.01
N LEU A 142 -3.87 2.60 12.01
CA LEU A 142 -3.07 1.71 12.86
C LEU A 142 -3.88 1.18 14.05
N LEU A 143 -3.49 0.01 14.54
CA LEU A 143 -3.93 -0.50 15.84
C LEU A 143 -3.40 0.34 17.02
N SER A 144 -2.31 1.09 16.84
CA SER A 144 -1.69 1.94 17.87
C SER A 144 -2.38 3.31 17.92
N PRO A 145 -3.32 3.56 18.87
CA PRO A 145 -4.15 4.77 18.86
C PRO A 145 -3.37 6.05 19.16
N SER A 146 -2.21 5.95 19.80
CA SER A 146 -1.41 7.11 20.21
C SER A 146 -0.36 7.54 19.16
N TYR A 147 -0.44 7.06 17.90
CA TYR A 147 0.60 7.34 16.89
C TYR A 147 0.74 8.85 16.66
N PRO A 148 1.98 9.39 16.54
CA PRO A 148 2.16 10.84 16.44
C PRO A 148 1.45 11.44 15.24
N LYS A 149 0.72 12.53 15.47
CA LYS A 149 -0.03 13.24 14.41
C LYS A 149 0.78 14.38 13.78
N ASN A 150 1.76 14.94 14.48
CA ASN A 150 2.62 16.00 13.93
C ASN A 150 3.75 15.43 13.07
N TYR A 151 4.28 16.26 12.16
CA TYR A 151 5.28 15.86 11.18
C TYR A 151 6.57 15.30 11.82
N LEU A 152 7.16 16.02 12.78
CA LEU A 152 8.40 15.61 13.44
C LEU A 152 8.23 14.30 14.23
N GLY A 153 7.08 14.11 14.85
CA GLY A 153 6.72 12.88 15.55
C GLY A 153 6.65 11.69 14.59
N GLN A 154 6.08 11.87 13.40
CA GLN A 154 6.02 10.82 12.38
C GLN A 154 7.39 10.48 11.79
N LEU A 155 8.30 11.46 11.65
CA LEU A 155 9.68 11.20 11.23
C LEU A 155 10.46 10.40 12.29
N LYS A 156 10.21 10.66 13.57
CA LYS A 156 10.90 9.96 14.68
C LYS A 156 10.27 8.61 15.02
N ALA A 157 8.97 8.42 14.77
CA ALA A 157 8.22 7.23 15.16
C ALA A 157 8.86 5.91 14.68
N PRO A 158 9.36 5.79 13.43
CA PRO A 158 10.03 4.57 12.97
C PRO A 158 11.24 4.16 13.80
N PHE A 159 11.87 5.07 14.54
CA PHE A 159 13.09 4.81 15.32
C PHE A 159 12.87 4.81 16.84
N ALA A 160 11.70 5.27 17.30
CA ALA A 160 11.39 5.34 18.72
C ALA A 160 11.09 3.94 19.32
N LYS A 161 11.45 3.71 20.60
CA LYS A 161 11.03 2.52 21.35
C LYS A 161 9.52 2.59 21.65
N ARG A 162 8.72 2.27 20.64
CA ARG A 162 7.26 2.31 20.66
C ARG A 162 6.73 1.05 20.00
N ASP A 163 5.68 0.50 20.59
CA ASP A 163 4.92 -0.56 19.95
C ASP A 163 4.07 0.03 18.81
N ILE A 164 4.60 -0.18 17.61
CA ILE A 164 3.94 0.08 16.33
C ILE A 164 3.87 -1.22 15.53
N SER A 165 4.00 -2.36 16.21
CA SER A 165 3.92 -3.66 15.56
C SER A 165 2.55 -3.85 14.93
N LYS A 166 2.56 -4.43 13.73
CA LYS A 166 1.36 -4.99 13.12
C LYS A 166 1.37 -6.48 13.45
N PRO A 167 0.35 -7.01 14.14
CA PRO A 167 0.17 -8.45 14.26
C PRO A 167 0.15 -9.03 12.84
N ALA A 168 0.79 -10.18 12.63
CA ALA A 168 0.72 -10.83 11.34
C ALA A 168 -0.76 -11.13 11.01
N GLY A 169 -1.25 -10.65 9.87
CA GLY A 169 -2.52 -11.14 9.33
C GLY A 169 -2.42 -12.65 9.06
N ALA A 170 -3.56 -13.35 9.14
CA ALA A 170 -3.64 -14.77 8.83
C ALA A 170 -2.93 -15.09 7.49
N ASP A 171 -2.25 -16.24 7.40
CA ASP A 171 -1.55 -16.65 6.19
C ASP A 171 -2.51 -16.64 4.99
N CYS A 172 -2.20 -15.79 4.02
CA CYS A 172 -3.05 -15.50 2.87
C CYS A 172 -3.26 -16.74 1.99
N ARG A 173 -2.36 -17.73 2.07
CA ARG A 173 -2.40 -18.97 1.28
C ARG A 173 -3.44 -19.99 1.78
N SER A 174 -4.00 -19.79 2.98
CA SER A 174 -4.92 -20.75 3.59
C SER A 174 -6.38 -20.66 3.14
N LYS A 175 -6.78 -19.62 2.38
CA LYS A 175 -8.20 -19.31 2.09
C LYS A 175 -8.59 -19.18 0.61
N VAL A 176 -7.87 -19.82 -0.31
CA VAL A 176 -8.29 -19.85 -1.74
C VAL A 176 -9.40 -20.89 -2.01
N ALA A 177 -9.77 -21.71 -1.02
CA ALA A 177 -10.86 -22.67 -1.14
C ALA A 177 -12.15 -22.13 -0.51
N GLY A 178 -13.06 -21.61 -1.34
CA GLY A 178 -14.46 -21.45 -0.98
C GLY A 178 -14.91 -20.01 -0.78
N GLU A 179 -15.14 -19.31 -1.88
CA GLU A 179 -16.18 -18.28 -2.05
C GLU A 179 -16.08 -17.80 -3.51
N ALA A 180 -16.58 -18.66 -4.40
CA ALA A 180 -16.91 -18.34 -5.79
C ALA A 180 -18.45 -18.31 -5.91
#